data_AF-A0A166S9J1-F1
#
_entry.id   AF-A0A166S9J1-F1
#
_cell.length_a   1.000
_cell.length_b   1.000
_cell.length_c   1.000
_cell.angle_alpha   90.00
_cell.angle_beta   90.00
_cell.angle_gamma   90.00
#
_symmetry.space_group_name_H-M   'P 1'
#
loop_
_entity.id
_entity.type
_entity.pdbx_description
1 polymer ?
#
loop_
_entity_poly.entity_id
_entity_poly.type
_entity_poly.pdbx_seq_one_letter_code
_entity_poly.pdbx_strand_id
1 'polypeptide(L)'
;MDITDDASIHAAVADLEKKLCGAALDVLVNNAGVALENNIEHDGLRTRFEKTFSVNAFGTVVAAEAFHPLPKLYRTPGDRECGLQRRKLHSNGRDSQRGVDESDLQVYKASKSALNSIAISLAVANPDVHVVVVDPGLNVTRLNTYGIGADPNQGSQIIVDYALEIKGNSPGFYSGQGVLSW
;
A
#
# COMPACT_ATOMS: atom_id res chain seq x y z
N MET A 1 -7.22 -12.50 -4.05
CA MET A 1 -7.94 -11.73 -3.01
C MET A 1 -8.41 -10.45 -3.66
N ASP A 2 -9.70 -10.17 -3.59
CA ASP A 2 -10.27 -8.86 -3.89
C ASP A 2 -10.29 -8.06 -2.59
N ILE A 3 -9.71 -6.86 -2.57
CA ILE A 3 -9.65 -6.01 -1.37
C ILE A 3 -10.90 -5.14 -1.20
N THR A 4 -11.84 -5.19 -2.14
CA THR A 4 -13.12 -4.47 -2.04
C THR A 4 -14.24 -5.34 -1.47
N ASP A 5 -13.94 -6.59 -1.13
CA ASP A 5 -14.88 -7.56 -0.56
C ASP A 5 -14.32 -8.13 0.75
N ASP A 6 -14.99 -7.80 1.87
CA ASP A 6 -14.61 -8.26 3.21
C ASP A 6 -14.60 -9.79 3.31
N ALA A 7 -15.49 -10.50 2.61
CA ALA A 7 -15.49 -11.96 2.62
C ALA A 7 -14.25 -12.51 1.90
N SER A 8 -13.85 -11.91 0.77
CA SER A 8 -12.60 -12.26 0.09
C SER A 8 -11.36 -11.98 0.94
N ILE A 9 -11.35 -10.90 1.74
CA ILE A 9 -10.24 -10.59 2.64
C ILE A 9 -10.14 -11.64 3.75
N HIS A 10 -11.24 -11.92 4.46
CA HIS A 10 -11.25 -12.90 5.54
C HIS A 10 -10.88 -14.31 5.05
N ALA A 11 -11.36 -14.71 3.86
CA ALA A 11 -10.97 -15.97 3.26
C ALA A 11 -9.47 -16.07 2.98
N ALA A 12 -8.85 -14.97 2.53
CA ALA A 12 -7.41 -14.91 2.28
C ALA A 12 -6.58 -14.95 3.59
N VAL A 13 -7.04 -14.29 4.65
CA VAL A 13 -6.44 -14.39 5.99
C VAL A 13 -6.45 -15.83 6.48
N ALA A 14 -7.62 -16.49 6.44
CA ALA A 14 -7.77 -17.87 6.90
C ALA A 14 -6.94 -18.88 6.06
N ASP A 15 -6.81 -18.66 4.76
CA ASP A 15 -5.93 -19.46 3.89
C ASP A 15 -4.45 -19.24 4.24
N LEU A 16 -4.04 -17.99 4.48
CA LEU A 16 -2.66 -17.68 4.87
C LEU A 16 -2.31 -18.26 6.24
N GLU A 17 -3.20 -18.18 7.23
CA GLU A 17 -2.99 -18.77 8.56
C GLU A 17 -2.67 -20.27 8.48
N LYS A 18 -3.43 -21.00 7.65
CA LYS A 18 -3.19 -22.42 7.41
C LYS A 18 -1.82 -22.66 6.78
N LYS A 19 -1.42 -21.83 5.83
CA LYS A 19 -0.11 -21.94 5.14
C LYS A 19 1.06 -21.61 6.06
N LEU A 20 0.89 -20.65 6.96
CA LEU A 20 1.92 -20.25 7.91
C LEU A 20 2.17 -21.33 8.98
N CYS A 21 1.22 -22.22 9.27
CA CYS A 21 1.40 -23.34 10.21
C CYS A 21 1.96 -22.91 11.58
N GLY A 22 1.55 -21.75 12.09
CA GLY A 22 2.08 -21.20 13.34
C GLY A 22 3.25 -20.22 13.19
N ALA A 23 3.74 -20.01 11.97
CA ALA A 23 4.68 -18.94 11.68
C ALA A 23 3.99 -17.57 11.66
N ALA A 24 4.75 -16.52 11.93
CA ALA A 24 4.25 -15.16 11.87
C ALA A 24 4.37 -14.57 10.46
N LEU A 25 3.52 -13.61 10.11
CA LEU A 25 3.67 -12.83 8.88
C LEU A 25 4.68 -11.69 9.11
N ASP A 26 5.76 -11.67 8.34
CA ASP A 26 6.83 -10.67 8.46
C ASP A 26 6.57 -9.40 7.63
N VAL A 27 5.98 -9.57 6.44
CA VAL A 27 5.83 -8.50 5.45
C VAL A 27 4.44 -8.54 4.81
N LEU A 28 3.80 -7.37 4.76
CA LEU A 28 2.59 -7.12 3.97
C LEU A 28 2.84 -5.98 2.98
N VAL A 29 2.65 -6.25 1.69
CA VAL A 29 2.74 -5.25 0.62
C VAL A 29 1.34 -4.96 0.06
N ASN A 30 0.80 -3.80 0.41
CA ASN A 30 -0.45 -3.29 -0.16
C ASN A 30 -0.18 -2.60 -1.50
N ASN A 31 -0.10 -3.42 -2.57
CA ASN A 31 0.17 -2.96 -3.93
C ASN A 31 -1.10 -2.73 -4.78
N ALA A 32 -2.22 -3.37 -4.44
CA ALA A 32 -3.45 -3.27 -5.23
C ALA A 32 -3.90 -1.81 -5.36
N GLY A 33 -4.25 -1.40 -6.59
CA GLY A 33 -4.71 -0.06 -6.86
C GLY A 33 -5.22 0.14 -8.28
N VAL A 34 -6.05 1.16 -8.46
CA VAL A 34 -6.69 1.54 -9.72
C VAL A 34 -6.60 3.05 -9.92
N ALA A 35 -6.59 3.48 -11.19
CA ALA A 35 -6.74 4.85 -11.64
C ALA A 35 -7.87 4.82 -12.68
N LEU A 36 -8.97 5.52 -12.39
CA LEU A 36 -10.27 5.36 -13.07
C LEU A 36 -10.82 6.70 -13.56
N GLU A 37 -9.96 7.66 -13.84
CA GLU A 37 -10.33 9.00 -14.31
C GLU A 37 -10.90 9.02 -15.71
N ASN A 38 -10.57 8.03 -16.52
CA ASN A 38 -11.23 7.85 -17.79
C ASN A 38 -12.75 7.75 -17.60
N ASN A 39 -13.50 8.31 -18.54
CA ASN A 39 -14.97 8.22 -18.56
C ASN A 39 -15.65 8.80 -17.28
N ILE A 40 -15.08 9.85 -16.66
CA ILE A 40 -15.79 10.66 -15.64
C ILE A 40 -17.06 11.26 -16.23
N GLU A 41 -17.00 11.78 -17.46
CA GLU A 41 -18.15 12.38 -18.17
C GLU A 41 -19.33 11.41 -18.33
N HIS A 42 -19.04 10.10 -18.45
CA HIS A 42 -20.05 9.07 -18.65
C HIS A 42 -20.55 8.49 -17.32
N ASP A 43 -19.65 8.13 -16.40
CA ASP A 43 -20.01 7.42 -15.16
C ASP A 43 -20.32 8.36 -13.99
N GLY A 44 -19.98 9.64 -14.12
CA GLY A 44 -20.12 10.66 -13.08
C GLY A 44 -18.95 10.69 -12.09
N LEU A 45 -18.59 11.90 -11.65
CA LEU A 45 -17.47 12.14 -10.73
C LEU A 45 -17.59 11.36 -9.42
N ARG A 46 -18.77 11.36 -8.80
CA ARG A 46 -19.04 10.64 -7.54
C ARG A 46 -18.73 9.15 -7.66
N THR A 47 -19.22 8.51 -8.70
CA THR A 47 -18.99 7.08 -8.97
C THR A 47 -17.51 6.75 -9.10
N ARG A 48 -16.73 7.63 -9.75
CA ARG A 48 -15.28 7.43 -9.89
C ARG A 48 -14.55 7.54 -8.55
N PHE A 49 -14.93 8.52 -7.73
CA PHE A 49 -14.44 8.63 -6.35
C PHE A 49 -14.73 7.36 -5.55
N GLU A 50 -15.99 6.93 -5.51
CA GLU A 50 -16.41 5.74 -4.77
C GLU A 50 -15.62 4.50 -5.19
N LYS A 51 -15.53 4.22 -6.49
CA LYS A 51 -14.78 3.05 -7.00
C LYS A 51 -13.28 3.12 -6.71
N THR A 52 -12.67 4.28 -6.91
CA THR A 52 -11.21 4.44 -6.73
C THR A 52 -10.83 4.38 -5.25
N PHE A 53 -11.60 5.03 -4.37
CA PHE A 53 -11.38 4.99 -2.93
C PHE A 53 -11.66 3.60 -2.34
N SER A 54 -12.66 2.89 -2.86
CA SER A 54 -12.96 1.52 -2.44
C SER A 54 -11.75 0.60 -2.55
N VAL A 55 -10.97 0.73 -3.63
CA VAL A 55 -9.73 -0.05 -3.80
C VAL A 55 -8.56 0.62 -3.08
N ASN A 56 -8.21 1.85 -3.45
CA ASN A 56 -6.92 2.45 -3.10
C ASN A 56 -6.80 2.82 -1.62
N ALA A 57 -7.92 3.11 -0.95
CA ALA A 57 -7.94 3.58 0.44
C ALA A 57 -8.68 2.59 1.36
N PHE A 58 -9.97 2.36 1.13
CA PHE A 58 -10.81 1.56 2.04
C PHE A 58 -10.38 0.10 2.06
N GLY A 59 -10.29 -0.54 0.90
CA GLY A 59 -9.83 -1.92 0.80
C GLY A 59 -8.42 -2.11 1.33
N THR A 60 -7.53 -1.14 1.08
CA THR A 60 -6.17 -1.16 1.61
C THR A 60 -6.13 -1.13 3.14
N VAL A 61 -6.89 -0.25 3.79
CA VAL A 61 -6.89 -0.19 5.26
C VAL A 61 -7.55 -1.42 5.88
N VAL A 62 -8.66 -1.90 5.31
CA VAL A 62 -9.36 -3.10 5.79
C VAL A 62 -8.46 -4.33 5.64
N ALA A 63 -7.78 -4.50 4.50
CA ALA A 63 -6.81 -5.58 4.33
C ALA A 63 -5.63 -5.42 5.30
N ALA A 64 -5.08 -4.21 5.45
CA ALA A 64 -3.98 -3.97 6.39
C ALA A 64 -4.36 -4.36 7.83
N GLU A 65 -5.57 -4.05 8.27
CA GLU A 65 -6.08 -4.40 9.60
C GLU A 65 -6.39 -5.89 9.72
N ALA A 66 -6.99 -6.51 8.71
CA ALA A 66 -7.34 -7.93 8.74
C ALA A 66 -6.10 -8.85 8.83
N PHE A 67 -4.99 -8.48 8.17
CA PHE A 67 -3.72 -9.21 8.26
C PHE A 67 -2.88 -8.83 9.48
N HIS A 68 -3.28 -7.81 10.26
CA HIS A 68 -2.53 -7.32 11.42
C HIS A 68 -2.45 -8.28 12.63
N PRO A 69 -3.42 -9.17 12.92
CA PRO A 69 -3.31 -10.13 14.02
C PRO A 69 -2.31 -11.27 13.76
N LEU A 70 -2.05 -11.61 12.50
CA LEU A 70 -1.12 -12.69 12.12
C LEU A 70 0.30 -12.48 12.64
N PRO A 71 0.82 -11.24 12.68
CA PRO A 71 2.07 -10.98 13.37
C PRO A 71 2.02 -11.07 14.91
N LYS A 72 0.86 -11.18 15.55
CA LYS A 72 0.70 -11.24 17.02
C LYS A 72 0.39 -12.64 17.55
N LEU A 73 0.01 -13.60 16.68
CA LEU A 73 -0.59 -14.87 17.10
C LEU A 73 0.38 -15.93 17.65
N TYR A 74 1.70 -15.75 17.53
CA TYR A 74 2.68 -16.70 18.07
C TYR A 74 3.83 -15.98 18.78
N ARG A 75 3.56 -15.53 20.01
CA ARG A 75 4.58 -15.23 21.01
C ARG A 75 4.67 -16.41 21.98
N THR A 76 5.80 -17.12 21.98
CA THR A 76 6.18 -17.99 23.10
C THR A 76 6.41 -17.11 24.34
N PRO A 77 5.95 -17.51 25.55
CA PRO A 77 6.22 -16.76 26.78
C PRO A 77 7.73 -16.78 27.11
N GLY A 78 8.48 -15.81 26.62
CA GLY A 78 9.93 -15.73 26.85
C GLY A 78 10.63 -14.65 26.02
N ASP A 79 10.14 -14.36 24.81
CA ASP A 79 10.81 -13.43 23.88
C ASP A 79 10.41 -11.96 24.07
N ARG A 80 10.38 -11.48 25.31
CA ARG A 80 9.94 -10.10 25.64
C ARG A 80 10.94 -9.01 25.23
N GLU A 81 12.11 -9.33 24.70
CA GLU A 81 13.18 -8.36 24.42
C GLU A 81 13.84 -8.46 23.03
N CYS A 82 13.26 -9.18 22.07
CA CYS A 82 13.67 -9.04 20.66
C CYS A 82 12.69 -8.15 19.91
N GLY A 83 13.04 -6.87 19.75
CA GLY A 83 12.32 -5.92 18.89
C GLY A 83 12.36 -6.35 17.43
N LEU A 84 11.44 -7.22 17.02
CA LEU A 84 11.19 -7.53 15.61
C LEU A 84 10.15 -6.55 15.08
N GLN A 85 10.61 -5.49 14.40
CA GLN A 85 9.77 -4.51 13.73
C GLN A 85 9.21 -5.12 12.44
N ARG A 86 7.87 -5.11 12.29
CA ARG A 86 7.16 -5.81 11.21
C ARG A 86 6.73 -4.87 10.10
N ARG A 87 6.60 -5.29 8.84
CA ARG A 87 6.50 -4.32 7.72
C ARG A 87 5.11 -4.23 7.07
N LYS A 88 4.52 -3.02 7.02
CA LYS A 88 3.39 -2.70 6.12
C LYS A 88 3.83 -1.66 5.09
N LEU A 89 3.74 -1.99 3.82
CA LEU A 89 4.16 -1.13 2.72
C LEU A 89 2.96 -0.69 1.86
N HIS A 90 2.83 0.60 1.61
CA HIS A 90 1.82 1.15 0.69
C HIS A 90 2.49 1.70 -0.56
N SER A 91 1.98 1.37 -1.74
CA SER A 91 2.57 1.85 -2.99
C SER A 91 1.77 3.00 -3.61
N ASN A 92 2.48 4.04 -4.05
CA ASN A 92 2.06 5.21 -4.85
C ASN A 92 1.74 6.48 -4.05
N GLY A 93 2.73 7.37 -3.90
CA GLY A 93 2.52 8.80 -3.71
C GLY A 93 3.16 9.53 -4.88
N ARG A 94 2.37 10.13 -5.78
CA ARG A 94 2.93 11.03 -6.80
C ARG A 94 3.09 12.40 -6.18
N ASP A 95 4.33 12.85 -6.05
CA ASP A 95 4.64 14.25 -5.75
C ASP A 95 4.23 15.12 -6.95
N SER A 96 3.47 16.19 -6.70
CA SER A 96 2.86 17.09 -7.69
C SER A 96 3.86 17.99 -8.42
N GLN A 97 5.15 17.64 -8.45
CA GLN A 97 6.23 18.48 -8.94
C GLN A 97 6.69 18.17 -10.38
N ARG A 98 5.92 17.42 -11.18
CA ARG A 98 6.32 17.14 -12.56
C ARG A 98 5.34 17.78 -13.53
N GLY A 99 5.81 18.74 -14.33
CA GLY A 99 5.07 19.56 -15.31
C GLY A 99 4.44 18.79 -16.48
N VAL A 100 3.71 17.73 -16.19
CA VAL A 100 2.67 17.12 -17.02
C VAL A 100 1.36 17.86 -16.69
N ASP A 101 0.46 18.04 -17.64
CA ASP A 101 -0.87 18.61 -17.35
C ASP A 101 -1.59 17.68 -16.35
N GLU A 102 -1.48 18.06 -15.08
CA GLU A 102 -1.68 17.18 -13.93
C GLU A 102 -3.14 17.25 -13.41
N SER A 103 -3.98 18.01 -14.11
CA SER A 103 -5.40 18.20 -13.81
C SER A 103 -6.24 16.92 -14.03
N ASP A 104 -5.73 15.98 -14.83
CA ASP A 104 -6.47 14.79 -15.27
C ASP A 104 -6.50 13.60 -14.29
N LEU A 105 -5.86 13.68 -13.12
CA LEU A 105 -5.78 12.56 -12.14
C LEU A 105 -6.31 12.89 -10.73
N GLN A 106 -7.26 13.81 -10.65
CA GLN A 106 -7.76 14.33 -9.36
C GLN A 106 -8.31 13.23 -8.43
N VAL A 107 -8.97 12.21 -8.97
CA VAL A 107 -9.60 11.14 -8.17
C VAL A 107 -8.54 10.22 -7.57
N TYR A 108 -7.59 9.77 -8.39
CA TYR A 108 -6.47 8.94 -8.01
C TYR A 108 -5.58 9.66 -7.00
N LYS A 109 -5.22 10.92 -7.27
CA LYS A 109 -4.42 11.74 -6.35
C LYS A 109 -5.08 11.85 -4.99
N ALA A 110 -6.36 12.20 -4.93
CA ALA A 110 -7.10 12.27 -3.67
C ALA A 110 -7.10 10.92 -2.92
N SER A 111 -7.29 9.81 -3.64
CA SER A 111 -7.25 8.46 -3.04
C SER A 111 -5.87 8.11 -2.50
N LYS A 112 -4.80 8.54 -3.18
CA LYS A 112 -3.42 8.30 -2.76
C LYS A 112 -3.00 9.19 -1.60
N SER A 113 -3.46 10.43 -1.53
CA SER A 113 -3.34 11.28 -0.33
C SER A 113 -4.07 10.67 0.88
N ALA A 114 -5.25 10.08 0.69
CA ALA A 114 -5.96 9.37 1.75
C ALA A 114 -5.20 8.12 2.23
N LEU A 115 -4.70 7.30 1.30
CA LEU A 115 -3.85 6.13 1.60
C LEU A 115 -2.61 6.50 2.42
N ASN A 116 -1.97 7.56 2.00
CA ASN A 116 -0.85 8.19 2.66
C ASN A 116 -1.22 8.44 4.16
N SER A 117 -2.45 8.87 4.48
CA SER A 117 -2.82 9.38 5.82
C SER A 117 -3.22 8.22 6.71
N ILE A 118 -3.84 7.23 6.09
CA ILE A 118 -4.03 5.89 6.63
C ILE A 118 -2.68 5.29 7.03
N ALA A 119 -1.64 5.38 6.19
CA ALA A 119 -0.31 4.83 6.52
C ALA A 119 0.29 5.47 7.78
N ILE A 120 0.17 6.81 7.93
CA ILE A 120 0.56 7.51 9.16
C ILE A 120 -0.21 6.98 10.36
N SER A 121 -1.54 6.86 10.25
CA SER A 121 -2.40 6.39 11.32
C SER A 121 -2.07 4.95 11.73
N LEU A 122 -1.80 4.07 10.75
CA LEU A 122 -1.39 2.69 10.96
C LEU A 122 -0.04 2.60 11.66
N ALA A 123 0.93 3.45 11.30
CA ALA A 123 2.24 3.51 11.94
C ALA A 123 2.12 3.92 13.41
N VAL A 124 1.35 4.97 13.69
CA VAL A 124 1.14 5.50 15.05
C VAL A 124 0.38 4.50 15.92
N ALA A 125 -0.65 3.85 15.37
CA ALA A 125 -1.43 2.86 16.11
C ALA A 125 -0.66 1.55 16.37
N ASN A 126 0.39 1.27 15.58
CA ASN A 126 1.13 0.01 15.63
C ASN A 126 2.66 0.27 15.68
N PRO A 127 3.20 0.77 16.81
CA PRO A 127 4.61 1.13 16.91
C PRO A 127 5.59 -0.05 16.72
N ASP A 128 5.12 -1.28 16.93
CA ASP A 128 5.89 -2.51 16.68
C ASP A 128 5.96 -2.87 15.18
N VAL A 129 5.26 -2.12 14.32
CA VAL A 129 5.18 -2.31 12.88
C VAL A 129 5.83 -1.11 12.19
N HIS A 130 6.90 -1.36 11.44
CA HIS A 130 7.49 -0.43 10.49
C HIS A 130 6.55 -0.24 9.29
N VAL A 131 5.92 0.93 9.20
CA VAL A 131 5.00 1.27 8.12
C VAL A 131 5.62 2.34 7.24
N VAL A 132 5.71 2.06 5.95
CA VAL A 132 6.24 3.02 4.97
C VAL A 132 5.36 3.09 3.74
N VAL A 133 5.49 4.17 2.99
CA VAL A 133 4.91 4.33 1.66
C VAL A 133 6.04 4.48 0.65
N VAL A 134 5.97 3.73 -0.44
CA VAL A 134 6.96 3.77 -1.52
C VAL A 134 6.29 4.13 -2.84
N ASP A 135 6.77 5.18 -3.48
CA ASP A 135 6.50 5.48 -4.88
C ASP A 135 7.46 4.66 -5.77
N PRO A 136 6.93 3.70 -6.55
CA PRO A 136 7.74 2.91 -7.48
C PRO A 136 8.17 3.73 -8.71
N GLY A 137 7.73 4.99 -8.80
CA GLY A 137 7.89 5.83 -9.98
C GLY A 137 6.92 5.45 -11.09
N LEU A 138 7.10 6.09 -12.25
CA LEU A 138 6.28 5.85 -13.42
C LEU A 138 6.75 4.56 -14.13
N ASN A 139 5.90 3.54 -14.13
CA ASN A 139 6.21 2.22 -14.70
C ASN A 139 5.24 1.84 -15.82
N VAL A 140 5.74 1.19 -16.87
CA VAL A 140 4.96 0.72 -18.02
C VAL A 140 4.04 -0.43 -17.61
N THR A 141 2.81 -0.11 -17.23
CA THR A 141 1.81 -1.04 -16.70
C THR A 141 0.45 -0.77 -17.34
N ARG A 142 -0.54 -1.64 -17.09
CA ARG A 142 -1.91 -1.36 -17.54
C ARG A 142 -2.47 -0.07 -16.91
N LEU A 143 -2.04 0.29 -15.70
CA LEU A 143 -2.49 1.49 -14.98
C LEU A 143 -2.18 2.78 -15.75
N ASN A 144 -1.05 2.83 -16.46
CA ASN A 144 -0.67 3.95 -17.32
C ASN A 144 -0.83 3.62 -18.82
N THR A 145 -1.70 2.66 -19.16
CA THR A 145 -1.99 2.22 -20.55
C THR A 145 -0.76 1.76 -21.33
N TYR A 146 0.27 1.25 -20.65
CA TYR A 146 1.57 0.92 -21.23
C TYR A 146 2.24 2.11 -21.94
N GLY A 147 2.00 3.33 -21.44
CA GLY A 147 2.63 4.55 -21.92
C GLY A 147 4.09 4.67 -21.48
N ILE A 148 4.59 5.91 -21.38
CA ILE A 148 5.98 6.16 -20.96
C ILE A 148 6.22 5.74 -19.50
N GLY A 149 7.39 5.19 -19.21
CA GLY A 149 7.80 4.78 -17.88
C GLY A 149 9.00 3.84 -17.88
N ALA A 150 9.44 3.45 -16.69
CA ALA A 150 10.43 2.40 -16.48
C ALA A 150 9.82 1.00 -16.61
N ASP A 151 10.67 -0.01 -16.74
CA ASP A 151 10.26 -1.41 -16.68
C ASP A 151 9.69 -1.72 -15.27
N PRO A 152 8.54 -2.38 -15.14
CA PRO A 152 7.96 -2.73 -13.84
C PRO A 152 8.91 -3.49 -12.91
N ASN A 153 9.84 -4.30 -13.46
CA ASN A 153 10.87 -4.97 -12.66
C ASN A 153 11.78 -3.95 -11.97
N GLN A 154 12.16 -2.87 -12.65
CA GLN A 154 12.95 -1.78 -12.08
C GLN A 154 12.16 -1.01 -11.01
N GLY A 155 10.91 -0.66 -11.29
CA GLY A 155 10.05 0.04 -10.32
C GLY A 155 9.72 -0.79 -9.08
N SER A 156 9.67 -2.12 -9.21
CA SER A 156 9.43 -3.02 -8.08
C SER A 156 10.64 -3.14 -7.14
N GLN A 157 11.85 -2.82 -7.60
CA GLN A 157 13.06 -3.03 -6.82
C GLN A 157 13.04 -2.25 -5.50
N ILE A 158 12.61 -0.98 -5.52
CA ILE A 158 12.50 -0.20 -4.28
C ILE A 158 11.45 -0.77 -3.32
N ILE A 159 10.35 -1.32 -3.83
CA ILE A 159 9.34 -1.99 -3.02
C ILE A 159 9.97 -3.21 -2.34
N VAL A 160 10.72 -4.03 -3.09
CA VAL A 160 11.43 -5.20 -2.57
C VAL A 160 12.48 -4.79 -1.53
N ASP A 161 13.26 -3.75 -1.78
CA ASP A 161 14.31 -3.29 -0.87
C ASP A 161 13.73 -2.86 0.50
N TYR A 162 12.63 -2.11 0.50
CA TYR A 162 11.91 -1.72 1.72
C TYR A 162 11.10 -2.87 2.34
N ALA A 163 10.75 -3.88 1.54
CA ALA A 163 10.06 -5.07 2.01
C ALA A 163 11.01 -6.10 2.64
N LEU A 164 12.31 -6.10 2.32
CA LEU A 164 13.31 -7.03 2.86
C LEU A 164 14.11 -6.42 4.00
N GLU A 165 14.35 -5.11 3.97
CA GLU A 165 15.13 -4.38 4.99
C GLU A 165 14.26 -3.32 5.68
N ILE A 166 14.47 -3.12 6.99
CA ILE A 166 13.85 -2.00 7.70
C ILE A 166 14.64 -0.74 7.35
N LYS A 167 14.06 0.12 6.50
CA LYS A 167 14.67 1.36 6.01
C LYS A 167 13.81 2.57 6.33
N GLY A 168 14.47 3.67 6.67
CA GLY A 168 13.82 4.95 6.90
C GLY A 168 13.05 5.01 8.22
N ASN A 169 12.21 6.04 8.36
CA ASN A 169 11.34 6.28 9.50
C ASN A 169 9.99 5.58 9.31
N SER A 170 9.30 5.32 10.42
CA SER A 170 7.90 4.87 10.44
C SER A 170 7.06 5.92 11.20
N PRO A 171 6.10 6.60 10.55
CA PRO A 171 5.81 6.54 9.11
C PRO A 171 6.90 7.25 8.27
N GLY A 172 7.02 6.87 7.00
CA GLY A 172 7.91 7.52 6.04
C GLY A 172 7.50 7.31 4.58
N PHE A 173 7.85 8.26 3.72
CA PHE A 173 7.50 8.30 2.30
C PHE A 173 8.77 8.30 1.46
N TYR A 174 8.86 7.41 0.48
CA TYR A 174 10.10 7.17 -0.26
C TYR A 174 9.85 6.95 -1.74
N SER A 175 10.84 7.28 -2.56
CA SER A 175 10.89 6.95 -3.99
C SER A 175 12.31 6.52 -4.37
N GLY A 176 12.51 6.10 -5.61
CA GLY A 176 13.85 5.83 -6.14
C GLY A 176 14.80 7.04 -6.11
N GLN A 177 14.29 8.24 -5.86
CA GLN A 177 15.06 9.48 -5.73
C GLN A 177 15.32 9.89 -4.27
N GLY A 178 14.82 9.12 -3.29
CA GLY A 178 15.00 9.38 -1.86
C GLY A 178 13.69 9.67 -1.12
N VAL A 179 13.81 10.43 -0.02
CA VAL A 179 12.68 10.76 0.85
C VAL A 179 11.71 11.71 0.15
N LEU A 180 10.42 11.43 0.25
CA LEU A 180 9.35 12.30 -0.22
C LEU A 180 8.77 13.10 0.94
N SER A 181 8.31 14.32 0.65
CA SER A 181 7.45 15.05 1.59
C SER A 181 6.05 14.45 1.60
N TRP A 182 5.40 14.63 2.75
CA TRP A 182 3.96 14.55 2.84
C TRP A 182 3.31 15.80 2.25
#